data_AF-A0A6S7CVC2-F1
#
_entry.id   AF-A0A6S7CVC2-F1
#
_cell.length_a   1.000
_cell.length_b   1.000
_cell.length_c   1.000
_cell.angle_alpha   90.00
_cell.angle_beta   90.00
_cell.angle_gamma   90.00
#
_symmetry.space_group_name_H-M   'P 1'
#
loop_
_entity.id
_entity.type
_entity.pdbx_description
1 polymer ?
#
loop_
_entity_poly.entity_id
_entity_poly.type
_entity_poly.pdbx_seq_one_letter_code
_entity_poly.pdbx_strand_id
1 'polypeptide(L)'
;MGAWPQRHIDGFQVECQVVDLDAGVLAIEVMVQRATGADFQRRWPLPRFVTFADAGIARRHAELVLSGIVSVDESTGEPRYGIL
;
A
#
# COMPACT_ATOMS: atom_id res chain seq x y z
N MET A 1 -8.59 -13.09 10.61
CA MET A 1 -8.23 -11.89 9.83
C MET A 1 -6.79 -12.04 9.40
N GLY A 2 -6.56 -12.35 8.13
CA GLY A 2 -5.19 -12.50 7.62
C GLY A 2 -4.54 -11.13 7.57
N ALA A 3 -3.36 -10.98 8.17
CA ALA A 3 -2.57 -9.75 8.09
C ALA A 3 -2.43 -9.32 6.62
N TRP A 4 -2.56 -8.02 6.38
CA TRP A 4 -2.28 -7.42 5.08
C TRP A 4 -0.79 -7.54 4.76
N PRO A 5 -0.40 -7.58 3.47
CA PRO A 5 0.99 -7.57 3.11
C PRO A 5 1.64 -6.28 3.62
N GLN A 6 2.71 -6.42 4.39
CA GLN A 6 3.47 -5.32 4.98
C GLN A 6 4.97 -5.52 4.82
N ARG A 7 5.72 -4.40 4.74
CA ARG A 7 7.17 -4.38 4.56
C ARG A 7 7.78 -3.15 5.22
N HIS A 8 8.99 -3.30 5.75
CA HIS A 8 9.76 -2.16 6.26
C HIS A 8 10.71 -1.64 5.18
N ILE A 9 10.66 -0.33 4.90
CA ILE A 9 11.44 0.35 3.87
C ILE A 9 11.84 1.73 4.41
N ASP A 10 13.13 2.08 4.37
CA ASP A 10 13.65 3.39 4.79
C ASP A 10 13.21 3.88 6.19
N GLY A 11 13.00 2.95 7.13
CA GLY A 11 12.52 3.26 8.49
C GLY A 11 11.01 3.49 8.61
N PHE A 12 10.27 3.31 7.51
CA PHE A 12 8.82 3.29 7.46
C PHE A 12 8.31 1.86 7.36
N GLN A 13 7.17 1.60 7.99
CA GLN A 13 6.36 0.43 7.75
C GLN A 13 5.34 0.76 6.66
N VAL A 14 5.41 0.02 5.56
CA VAL A 14 4.53 0.15 4.41
C VAL A 14 3.61 -1.06 4.37
N GLU A 15 2.31 -0.82 4.31
CA GLU A 15 1.28 -1.85 4.24
C GLU A 15 0.38 -1.58 3.04
N CYS A 16 0.03 -2.62 2.29
CA CYS A 16 -0.94 -2.50 1.20
C CYS A 16 -2.28 -3.10 1.63
N GLN A 17 -3.28 -2.24 1.81
CA GLN A 17 -4.63 -2.62 2.23
C GLN A 17 -5.56 -2.68 1.03
N VAL A 18 -6.46 -3.65 1.03
CA VAL A 18 -7.57 -3.68 0.09
C VAL A 18 -8.75 -2.95 0.74
N VAL A 19 -9.22 -1.88 0.10
CA VAL A 19 -10.36 -1.08 0.55
C VAL A 19 -11.55 -1.29 -0.38
N ASP A 20 -12.76 -1.29 0.16
CA ASP A 20 -13.98 -1.30 -0.63
C ASP A 20 -14.32 0.15 -1.03
N LEU A 21 -14.50 0.40 -2.32
CA LEU A 21 -14.81 1.74 -2.83
C LEU A 21 -16.32 2.01 -2.84
N ASP A 22 -17.09 1.08 -3.41
CA ASP A 22 -18.56 0.94 -3.34
C ASP A 22 -18.98 -0.19 -4.32
N ALA A 23 -20.22 -0.70 -4.22
CA ALA A 23 -20.78 -1.66 -5.18
C ALA A 23 -19.96 -2.95 -5.45
N GLY A 24 -19.17 -3.40 -4.48
CA GLY A 24 -18.30 -4.60 -4.61
C GLY A 24 -17.03 -4.36 -5.42
N VAL A 25 -16.70 -3.10 -5.66
CA VAL A 25 -15.46 -2.67 -6.31
C VAL A 25 -14.40 -2.44 -5.24
N LEU A 26 -13.34 -3.24 -5.28
CA LEU A 26 -12.22 -3.14 -4.36
C LEU A 26 -11.09 -2.32 -4.99
N ALA A 27 -10.36 -1.56 -4.19
CA ALA A 27 -9.13 -0.89 -4.58
C ALA A 27 -8.02 -1.20 -3.57
N ILE A 28 -6.80 -0.78 -3.89
CA ILE A 28 -5.65 -0.95 -3.00
C ILE A 28 -5.14 0.43 -2.59
N GLU A 29 -4.96 0.59 -1.28
CA GLU A 29 -4.32 1.75 -0.67
C GLU A 29 -3.00 1.35 -0.03
N VAL A 30 -1.97 2.16 -0.23
CA VAL A 30 -0.67 1.98 0.40
C VAL A 30 -0.60 2.86 1.64
N MET A 31 -0.60 2.23 2.81
CA MET A 31 -0.43 2.92 4.08
C MET A 31 1.05 2.94 4.45
N VAL A 32 1.60 4.13 4.63
CA VAL A 32 2.97 4.37 5.07
C VAL A 32 2.91 4.95 6.47
N GLN A 33 3.51 4.26 7.43
CA GLN A 33 3.60 4.71 8.81
C GLN A 33 5.05 4.69 9.28
N ARG A 34 5.45 5.62 10.12
CA ARG A 34 6.81 5.61 10.69
C ARG A 34 6.87 4.53 11.78
N ALA A 35 7.90 3.67 11.73
CA ALA A 35 8.03 2.56 12.69
C ALA A 35 8.26 3.04 14.13
N THR A 36 8.82 4.24 14.28
CA THR A 36 9.14 4.90 15.55
C THR A 36 8.49 6.28 15.60
N GLY A 37 7.30 6.36 16.19
CA GLY A 37 6.54 7.60 16.40
C GLY A 37 5.14 7.52 15.81
N ALA A 38 4.12 7.70 16.64
CA ALA A 38 2.71 7.51 16.29
C ALA A 38 2.12 8.61 15.38
N ASP A 39 2.83 9.72 15.18
CA ASP A 39 2.29 10.92 14.53
C ASP A 39 2.45 10.96 13.00
N PHE A 40 3.09 9.97 12.37
CA PHE A 40 3.26 9.95 10.92
C PHE A 40 2.63 8.70 10.30
N GLN A 41 1.37 8.85 9.87
CA GLN A 41 0.66 7.88 9.05
C GLN A 41 0.08 8.59 7.83
N ARG A 42 0.42 8.12 6.63
CA ARG A 42 -0.13 8.60 5.37
C ARG A 42 -0.65 7.45 4.54
N ARG A 43 -1.71 7.71 3.79
CA ARG A 43 -2.28 6.76 2.83
C ARG A 43 -2.11 7.30 1.44
N TRP A 44 -1.67 6.44 0.55
CA TRP A 44 -1.42 6.75 -0.85
C TRP A 44 -2.29 5.83 -1.70
N PRO A 45 -3.28 6.38 -2.41
CA PRO A 45 -4.00 5.61 -3.39
C PRO A 45 -3.05 5.26 -4.53
N LEU A 46 -3.19 4.06 -5.08
CA LEU A 46 -2.41 3.68 -6.26
C LEU A 46 -2.74 4.58 -7.46
N PRO A 47 -1.74 4.99 -8.25
CA PRO A 47 -1.96 5.79 -9.43
C PRO A 47 -2.71 4.96 -10.50
N ARG A 48 -3.87 5.51 -10.94
CA ARG A 48 -4.81 5.01 -11.96
C ARG A 48 -5.61 3.76 -11.60
N PHE A 49 -6.85 3.96 -11.13
CA PHE A 49 -8.04 3.12 -11.34
C PHE A 49 -7.89 1.58 -11.29
N VAL A 50 -6.92 1.03 -10.55
CA VAL A 50 -6.80 -0.42 -10.41
C VAL A 50 -7.85 -0.86 -9.41
N THR A 51 -8.99 -1.28 -9.96
CA THR A 51 -10.09 -1.83 -9.19
C THR A 51 -10.20 -3.33 -9.44
N PHE A 52 -10.70 -4.04 -8.43
CA PHE A 52 -10.82 -5.48 -8.42
C PHE A 52 -12.24 -5.86 -8.04
N ALA A 53 -12.79 -6.86 -8.72
CA ALA A 53 -14.06 -7.48 -8.34
C ALA A 53 -13.88 -8.67 -7.37
N ASP A 54 -12.62 -9.09 -7.14
CA ASP A 54 -12.27 -10.24 -6.30
C ASP A 54 -11.19 -9.88 -5.27
N ALA A 55 -11.44 -10.23 -4.01
CA ALA A 55 -10.55 -9.91 -2.89
C ALA A 55 -9.23 -10.71 -2.93
N GLY A 56 -9.23 -11.93 -3.49
CA GLY A 56 -8.03 -12.73 -3.67
C GLY A 56 -7.09 -12.15 -4.72
N ILE A 57 -7.64 -11.68 -5.84
CA ILE A 57 -6.89 -10.98 -6.89
C ILE A 57 -6.36 -9.64 -6.36
N ALA A 58 -7.18 -8.87 -5.65
CA ALA A 58 -6.78 -7.62 -5.01
C ALA A 58 -5.62 -7.84 -4.04
N ARG A 59 -5.68 -8.88 -3.20
CA ARG A 59 -4.61 -9.23 -2.27
C ARG A 59 -3.30 -9.58 -2.97
N ARG A 60 -3.35 -10.40 -4.03
CA ARG A 60 -2.15 -10.75 -4.81
C ARG A 60 -1.55 -9.52 -5.49
N HIS A 61 -2.38 -8.62 -5.99
CA HIS A 61 -1.91 -7.36 -6.54
C HIS A 61 -1.31 -6.46 -5.47
N ALA A 62 -1.88 -6.43 -4.25
CA ALA A 62 -1.31 -5.69 -3.14
C ALA A 62 0.11 -6.19 -2.79
N GLU A 63 0.33 -7.51 -2.82
CA GLU A 63 1.66 -8.11 -2.66
C GLU A 63 2.63 -7.70 -3.78
N LEU A 64 2.18 -7.71 -5.04
CA LEU A 64 2.99 -7.27 -6.18
C LEU A 64 3.35 -5.79 -6.10
N VAL A 65 2.38 -4.93 -5.79
CA VAL A 65 2.55 -3.50 -5.56
C VAL A 65 3.59 -3.28 -4.46
N LEU A 66 3.42 -3.92 -3.30
CA LEU A 66 4.36 -3.81 -2.18
C LEU A 66 5.77 -4.26 -2.55
N SER A 67 5.89 -5.30 -3.39
CA SER A 67 7.19 -5.78 -3.87
C SER A 67 7.88 -4.76 -4.79
N GLY A 68 7.09 -3.98 -5.56
CA GLY A 68 7.58 -2.94 -6.45
C GLY A 68 7.98 -1.63 -5.77
N ILE A 69 7.61 -1.42 -4.50
CA ILE A 69 8.06 -0.26 -3.72
C ILE A 69 9.53 -0.46 -3.37
N VAL A 70 10.38 0.46 -3.85
CA VAL A 70 11.83 0.42 -3.65
C VAL A 70 12.29 1.34 -2.54
N SER A 71 11.58 2.43 -2.31
CA SER A 71 11.95 3.45 -1.33
C SER A 71 10.73 4.25 -0.90
N VAL A 72 10.81 4.98 0.22
CA VAL A 72 9.78 5.92 0.69
C VAL A 72 10.40 7.29 0.85
N ASP A 73 9.76 8.32 0.31
CA ASP A 73 10.20 9.71 0.49
C ASP A 73 10.11 10.10 1.98
N GLU A 74 11.24 10.48 2.57
CA GLU A 74 11.32 10.80 4.00
C GLU A 74 10.52 12.05 4.41
N SER A 75 10.33 12.99 3.47
CA SER A 75 9.68 14.28 3.72
C SER A 75 8.17 14.18 3.57
N THR A 76 7.70 13.49 2.53
CA THR A 76 6.26 13.38 2.23
C THR A 76 5.67 12.06 2.69
N GLY A 77 6.48 11.01 2.84
CA GLY A 77 6.03 9.63 3.07
C GLY A 77 5.55 8.94 1.80
N GLU A 78 5.84 9.48 0.61
CA GLU A 78 5.38 8.95 -0.67
C GLU A 78 6.14 7.67 -1.07
N PRO A 79 5.46 6.55 -1.32
CA PRO A 79 6.10 5.32 -1.77
C PRO A 79 6.62 5.49 -3.20
N ARG A 80 7.92 5.27 -3.40
CA ARG A 80 8.59 5.29 -4.70
C ARG A 80 8.63 3.88 -5.26
N TYR A 81 8.05 3.72 -6.44
CA TYR A 81 8.04 2.45 -7.17
C TYR A 81 9.27 2.35 -8.07
N GLY A 82 9.93 1.19 -8.05
CA GLY A 82 10.96 0.88 -9.03
C GLY A 82 10.30 0.57 -10.37
N ILE A 83 10.87 1.06 -11.47
CA ILE A 83 10.52 0.57 -12.80
C ILE A 83 11.03 -0.88 -12.85
N LEU A 84 10.11 -1.85 -12.79
CA LEU A 84 10.37 -3.26 -13.08
C LEU A 84 10.45 -3.49 -14.59
#